data_AF-A0A844Y698-F1
#
_entry.id   AF-A0A844Y698-F1
#
_cell.length_a   1.000
_cell.length_b   1.000
_cell.length_c   1.000
_cell.angle_alpha   90.00
_cell.angle_beta   90.00
_cell.angle_gamma   90.00
#
_symmetry.space_group_name_H-M   'P 1'
#
loop_
_entity.id
_entity.type
_entity.pdbx_description
1 polymer ?
#
loop_
_entity_poly.entity_id
_entity_poly.type
_entity_poly.pdbx_seq_one_letter_code
_entity_poly.pdbx_strand_id
1 'polypeptide(L)'
;MTRRILPLLALASSLTACATQAQETPPPIVRIDIPRVELPAGVDPLGPNSGIREGEAVGQAVRTLKYDDGPNGLNAIIALAPDITAQVRAARRLPLAGRTVLVKDNIETRELPTTAGSLALANNRTGRDAPMIANLRRAGGVVMGKTNLSEWANIRDSNSTSGWSAVGGLVRNPHAIDRNSCGSSSGSGAAVAAGFAWAAIGTETNGSITCPASINGVVGFKPSVGVVSRTHVVPISSTQDTAGPMARSVKDAAMLLTAIAGADPADAVTTTVPNRPADYAAGLAEASLAGVRIGVMRGQVGDRQDLTATFDAALADMERAGAELVEIEFEPDTAMYRDSFQVLMFELREEMGKYLSSLPGEDMPRSLADLIAFNEANKETEMRWFGQDLFVQAEGTTDREAYEKARANAVRIAGVETIDKLLADNRVRFLVAPTRGPAWVSDLVNGDNFNGSIGFGAPAAIAGYPHLTVPMGAVEGLPVGISIIGAKWDDHAVLKAGAAYERARSAVLPQPRFERWSPPLRPSAPRIAD
;
A
#
# COMPACT_ATOMS: atom_id res chain seq x y z
N MET A 1 -93.46 12.51 -9.52
CA MET A 1 -94.53 12.30 -10.53
C MET A 1 -93.90 11.58 -11.73
N THR A 2 -94.00 10.24 -11.79
CA THR A 2 -94.90 9.47 -12.69
C THR A 2 -94.56 9.69 -14.17
N ARG A 3 -94.36 8.70 -15.05
CA ARG A 3 -94.73 7.28 -15.14
C ARG A 3 -94.19 6.74 -16.49
N ARG A 4 -94.35 5.42 -16.72
CA ARG A 4 -94.34 4.62 -17.98
C ARG A 4 -93.02 3.89 -18.22
N ILE A 5 -92.90 2.56 -18.04
CA ILE A 5 -93.59 1.37 -18.59
C ILE A 5 -93.19 1.06 -20.05
N LEU A 6 -92.39 -0.03 -20.18
CA LEU A 6 -92.24 -1.13 -21.18
C LEU A 6 -93.14 -1.16 -22.46
N PRO A 7 -92.90 -2.01 -23.52
CA PRO A 7 -92.04 -3.22 -23.63
C PRO A 7 -91.34 -3.52 -24.99
N LEU A 8 -90.61 -4.66 -24.98
CA LEU A 8 -90.16 -5.64 -26.00
C LEU A 8 -90.69 -5.58 -27.47
N LEU A 9 -89.81 -5.87 -28.45
CA LEU A 9 -89.59 -7.18 -29.15
C LEU A 9 -88.64 -6.95 -30.35
N ALA A 10 -87.41 -7.48 -30.32
CA ALA A 10 -86.95 -8.74 -30.96
C ALA A 10 -86.73 -8.67 -32.49
N LEU A 11 -85.48 -8.74 -32.94
CA LEU A 11 -85.08 -9.45 -34.15
C LEU A 11 -83.61 -9.89 -34.04
N ALA A 12 -83.35 -11.15 -34.35
CA ALA A 12 -82.06 -11.81 -34.26
C ALA A 12 -81.36 -11.86 -35.62
N SER A 13 -80.04 -11.69 -35.69
CA SER A 13 -79.12 -12.47 -36.55
C SER A 13 -77.65 -12.02 -36.41
N SER A 14 -76.80 -12.99 -36.02
CA SER A 14 -75.37 -13.21 -36.37
C SER A 14 -74.39 -12.01 -36.40
N LEU A 15 -73.57 -11.92 -35.35
CA LEU A 15 -72.29 -11.19 -35.30
C LEU A 15 -71.14 -12.08 -35.81
N THR A 16 -70.51 -11.69 -36.92
CA THR A 16 -69.17 -12.16 -37.31
C THR A 16 -68.20 -11.01 -37.02
N ALA A 17 -67.48 -11.10 -35.90
CA ALA A 17 -66.48 -10.11 -35.52
C ALA A 17 -65.17 -10.36 -36.28
N CYS A 18 -64.80 -9.45 -37.19
CA CYS A 18 -63.44 -9.33 -37.69
C CYS A 18 -62.57 -8.69 -36.59
N ALA A 19 -61.77 -9.50 -35.90
CA ALA A 19 -60.71 -9.01 -35.04
C ALA A 19 -59.56 -8.49 -35.91
N THR A 20 -59.40 -7.16 -35.97
CA THR A 20 -58.19 -6.52 -36.49
C THR A 20 -57.06 -6.71 -35.47
N GLN A 21 -56.06 -7.52 -35.82
CA GLN A 21 -54.81 -7.62 -35.08
C GLN A 21 -54.09 -6.27 -35.09
N ALA A 22 -54.07 -5.59 -33.95
CA ALA A 22 -53.13 -4.50 -33.72
C ALA A 22 -51.73 -5.09 -33.62
N GLN A 23 -50.88 -4.73 -34.57
CA GLN A 23 -49.47 -5.12 -34.61
C GLN A 23 -48.74 -4.32 -33.53
N GLU A 24 -48.47 -4.93 -32.37
CA GLU A 24 -47.64 -4.31 -31.33
C GLU A 24 -46.22 -4.08 -31.90
N THR A 25 -45.88 -2.83 -32.18
CA THR A 25 -44.49 -2.45 -32.43
C THR A 25 -43.68 -2.71 -31.16
N PRO A 26 -42.64 -3.56 -31.20
CA PRO A 26 -41.78 -3.77 -30.05
C PRO A 26 -41.13 -2.44 -29.63
N PRO A 27 -40.89 -2.23 -28.33
CA PRO A 27 -40.30 -0.98 -27.84
C PRO A 27 -38.96 -0.73 -28.53
N PRO A 28 -38.58 0.55 -28.75
CA PRO A 28 -37.32 0.89 -29.40
C PRO A 28 -36.17 0.27 -28.62
N ILE A 29 -35.42 -0.61 -29.29
CA ILE A 29 -34.18 -1.17 -28.76
C ILE A 29 -33.17 -0.03 -28.76
N VAL A 30 -32.90 0.55 -27.60
CA VAL A 30 -31.77 1.46 -27.40
C VAL A 30 -30.50 0.63 -27.53
N ARG A 31 -29.86 0.66 -28.70
CA ARG A 31 -28.49 0.17 -28.85
C ARG A 31 -27.58 1.20 -28.19
N ILE A 32 -27.13 0.87 -26.98
CA ILE A 32 -26.01 1.56 -26.36
C ILE A 32 -24.76 1.00 -27.02
N ASP A 33 -24.17 1.77 -27.95
CA ASP A 33 -22.83 1.46 -28.44
C ASP A 33 -21.84 1.72 -27.30
N ILE A 34 -21.54 0.67 -26.54
CA ILE A 34 -20.47 0.72 -25.55
C ILE A 34 -19.15 0.74 -26.33
N PRO A 35 -18.31 1.78 -26.17
CA PRO A 35 -17.00 1.81 -26.82
C PRO A 35 -16.25 0.53 -26.47
N ARG A 36 -15.71 -0.16 -27.48
CA ARG A 36 -14.80 -1.28 -27.23
C ARG A 36 -13.53 -0.71 -26.60
N VAL A 37 -13.33 -0.99 -25.32
CA VAL A 37 -12.05 -0.75 -24.66
C VAL A 37 -11.10 -1.84 -25.13
N GLU A 38 -10.00 -1.47 -25.78
CA GLU A 38 -8.92 -2.40 -26.06
C GLU A 38 -8.30 -2.84 -24.72
N LEU A 39 -8.29 -4.15 -24.47
CA LEU A 39 -7.73 -4.72 -23.26
C LEU A 39 -6.21 -4.76 -23.36
N PRO A 40 -5.49 -4.58 -22.24
CA PRO A 40 -4.04 -4.66 -22.25
C PRO A 40 -3.58 -6.09 -22.52
N ALA A 41 -2.34 -6.24 -23.00
CA ALA A 41 -1.73 -7.55 -23.21
C ALA A 41 -1.80 -8.40 -21.92
N GLY A 42 -2.14 -9.68 -22.08
CA GLY A 42 -2.33 -10.62 -20.96
C GLY A 42 -3.71 -10.62 -20.32
N VAL A 43 -4.65 -9.78 -20.78
CA VAL A 43 -6.03 -9.75 -20.28
C VAL A 43 -7.00 -10.14 -21.39
N ASP A 44 -7.58 -11.34 -21.26
CA ASP A 44 -8.60 -11.83 -22.19
C ASP A 44 -9.97 -11.19 -21.93
N PRO A 45 -10.80 -10.99 -22.97
CA PRO A 45 -12.19 -10.61 -22.78
C PRO A 45 -12.96 -11.70 -22.03
N LEU A 46 -13.98 -11.28 -21.28
CA LEU A 46 -14.86 -12.20 -20.57
C LEU A 46 -15.69 -13.03 -21.55
N GLY A 47 -15.76 -14.33 -21.29
CA GLY A 47 -16.61 -15.27 -22.01
C GLY A 47 -17.75 -15.82 -21.14
N PRO A 48 -18.65 -16.64 -21.71
CA PRO A 48 -19.80 -17.21 -20.99
C PRO A 48 -19.44 -18.02 -19.73
N ASN A 49 -18.19 -18.51 -19.67
CA ASN A 49 -17.67 -19.34 -18.58
C ASN A 49 -16.69 -18.60 -17.65
N SER A 50 -16.52 -17.29 -17.80
CA SER A 50 -15.61 -16.51 -16.96
C SER A 50 -16.13 -16.42 -15.53
N GLY A 51 -15.26 -16.68 -14.55
CA GLY A 51 -15.59 -16.54 -13.13
C GLY A 51 -15.56 -15.09 -12.65
N ILE A 52 -16.13 -14.84 -11.45
CA ILE A 52 -16.13 -13.50 -10.81
C ILE A 52 -14.72 -12.91 -10.71
N ARG A 53 -13.72 -13.72 -10.38
CA ARG A 53 -12.32 -13.27 -10.21
C ARG A 53 -11.67 -12.86 -11.54
N GLU A 54 -12.02 -13.52 -12.64
CA GLU A 54 -11.61 -13.07 -13.98
C GLU A 54 -12.25 -11.71 -14.31
N GLY A 55 -13.54 -11.54 -13.98
CA GLY A 55 -14.23 -10.25 -14.10
C GLY A 55 -13.58 -9.13 -13.30
N GLU A 56 -13.20 -9.41 -12.05
CA GLU A 56 -12.47 -8.46 -11.20
C GLU A 56 -11.11 -8.07 -11.81
N ALA A 57 -10.34 -9.04 -12.30
CA ALA A 57 -9.04 -8.81 -12.92
C ALA A 57 -9.15 -7.95 -14.20
N VAL A 58 -10.15 -8.24 -15.05
CA VAL A 58 -10.43 -7.44 -16.25
C VAL A 58 -10.84 -6.02 -15.86
N GLY A 59 -11.74 -5.86 -14.88
CA GLY A 59 -12.19 -4.55 -14.41
C GLY A 59 -11.05 -3.72 -13.82
N GLN A 60 -10.14 -4.36 -13.09
CA GLN A 60 -8.92 -3.75 -12.57
C GLN A 60 -7.98 -3.29 -13.69
N ALA A 61 -7.72 -4.14 -14.69
CA ALA A 61 -6.88 -3.79 -15.84
C ALA A 61 -7.44 -2.60 -16.63
N VAL A 62 -8.74 -2.61 -16.92
CA VAL A 62 -9.44 -1.49 -17.57
C VAL A 62 -9.33 -0.21 -16.74
N ARG A 63 -9.44 -0.35 -15.41
CA ARG A 63 -9.31 0.80 -14.51
C ARG A 63 -7.89 1.36 -14.47
N THR A 64 -6.87 0.51 -14.51
CA THR A 64 -5.46 0.91 -14.65
C THR A 64 -5.27 1.72 -15.93
N LEU A 65 -5.67 1.19 -17.09
CA LEU A 65 -5.55 1.89 -18.38
C LEU A 65 -6.22 3.27 -18.38
N LYS A 66 -7.33 3.42 -17.65
CA LYS A 66 -8.07 4.68 -17.61
C LYS A 66 -7.40 5.75 -16.75
N TYR A 67 -6.75 5.36 -15.65
CA TYR A 67 -6.35 6.30 -14.59
C TYR A 67 -4.85 6.32 -14.28
N ASP A 68 -4.09 5.33 -14.74
CA ASP A 68 -2.66 5.26 -14.46
C ASP A 68 -1.81 6.01 -15.48
N ASP A 69 -2.17 5.89 -16.76
CA ASP A 69 -1.43 6.47 -17.87
C ASP A 69 -1.89 7.89 -18.24
N GLY A 70 -1.00 8.62 -18.92
CA GLY A 70 -1.29 9.92 -19.52
C GLY A 70 -0.89 11.14 -18.66
N PRO A 71 -1.09 12.37 -19.16
CA PRO A 71 -0.59 13.59 -18.52
C PRO A 71 -1.04 13.78 -17.06
N ASN A 72 -2.25 13.29 -16.75
CA ASN A 72 -2.87 13.34 -15.42
C ASN A 72 -2.97 11.96 -14.74
N GLY A 73 -2.36 10.93 -15.32
CA GLY A 73 -2.38 9.56 -14.79
C GLY A 73 -1.59 9.42 -13.48
N LEU A 74 -1.91 8.40 -12.69
CA LEU A 74 -1.26 8.17 -11.40
C LEU A 74 0.17 7.66 -11.51
N ASN A 75 0.52 7.01 -12.62
CA ASN A 75 1.85 6.52 -12.89
C ASN A 75 2.37 5.55 -11.80
N ALA A 76 1.45 4.76 -11.25
CA ALA A 76 1.64 3.83 -10.15
C ALA A 76 2.10 2.45 -10.64
N ILE A 77 1.88 2.09 -11.90
CA ILE A 77 2.24 0.80 -12.50
C ILE A 77 3.43 0.98 -13.45
N ILE A 78 4.50 0.21 -13.26
CA ILE A 78 5.64 0.18 -14.21
C ILE A 78 5.33 -0.77 -15.37
N ALA A 79 4.79 -1.94 -15.05
CA ALA A 79 4.47 -2.96 -16.05
C ALA A 79 3.33 -3.87 -15.57
N LEU A 80 2.45 -4.27 -16.49
CA LEU A 80 1.48 -5.34 -16.25
C LEU A 80 2.08 -6.71 -16.62
N ALA A 81 1.68 -7.74 -15.87
CA ALA A 81 2.10 -9.11 -16.14
C ALA A 81 1.39 -9.68 -17.38
N PRO A 82 2.03 -10.59 -18.14
CA PRO A 82 1.34 -11.36 -19.16
C PRO A 82 0.38 -12.39 -18.55
N ASP A 83 -0.58 -12.86 -19.35
CA ASP A 83 -1.48 -13.99 -19.06
C ASP A 83 -2.29 -13.89 -17.75
N ILE A 84 -2.59 -12.67 -17.27
CA ILE A 84 -3.32 -12.43 -16.02
C ILE A 84 -4.62 -13.25 -15.95
N THR A 85 -5.48 -13.17 -16.96
CA THR A 85 -6.78 -13.89 -16.96
C THR A 85 -6.63 -15.40 -16.94
N ALA A 86 -5.64 -15.93 -17.66
CA ALA A 86 -5.33 -17.36 -17.66
C ALA A 86 -4.81 -17.82 -16.28
N GLN A 87 -3.93 -17.04 -15.66
CA GLN A 87 -3.42 -17.30 -14.31
C GLN A 87 -4.55 -17.27 -13.27
N VAL A 88 -5.45 -16.29 -13.33
CA VAL A 88 -6.64 -16.19 -12.46
C VAL A 88 -7.52 -17.42 -12.59
N ARG A 89 -7.81 -17.85 -13.83
CA ARG A 89 -8.63 -19.03 -14.11
C ARG A 89 -8.01 -20.30 -13.53
N ALA A 90 -6.70 -20.47 -13.66
CA ALA A 90 -5.96 -21.62 -13.13
C ALA A 90 -5.96 -21.65 -11.59
N ALA A 91 -5.91 -20.49 -10.94
CA ALA A 91 -5.81 -20.36 -9.49
C ALA A 91 -7.15 -20.41 -8.74
N ARG A 92 -8.29 -20.50 -9.43
CA ARG A 92 -9.66 -20.36 -8.86
C ARG A 92 -10.01 -21.29 -7.68
N ARG A 93 -9.31 -22.42 -7.52
CA ARG A 93 -9.55 -23.43 -6.47
C ARG A 93 -8.55 -23.37 -5.30
N LEU A 94 -7.60 -22.43 -5.35
CA LEU A 94 -6.60 -22.22 -4.30
C LEU A 94 -7.11 -21.19 -3.27
N PRO A 95 -6.47 -21.04 -2.09
CA PRO A 95 -6.96 -20.18 -1.00
C PRO A 95 -7.30 -18.73 -1.39
N LEU A 96 -6.49 -18.11 -2.24
CA LEU A 96 -6.72 -16.75 -2.75
C LEU A 96 -7.58 -16.71 -4.02
N ALA A 97 -7.95 -17.87 -4.58
CA ALA A 97 -8.88 -18.02 -5.70
C ALA A 97 -8.59 -17.12 -6.92
N GLY A 98 -7.31 -16.87 -7.23
CA GLY A 98 -6.92 -16.02 -8.36
C GLY A 98 -7.00 -14.53 -8.09
N ARG A 99 -6.96 -14.08 -6.82
CA ARG A 99 -6.86 -12.65 -6.52
C ARG A 99 -5.56 -12.04 -7.05
N THR A 100 -5.70 -10.90 -7.69
CA THR A 100 -4.61 -10.14 -8.30
C THR A 100 -3.86 -9.32 -7.26
N VAL A 101 -2.53 -9.36 -7.32
CA VAL A 101 -1.62 -8.67 -6.40
C VAL A 101 -0.59 -7.90 -7.22
N LEU A 102 -0.48 -6.61 -6.96
CA LEU A 102 0.61 -5.79 -7.49
C LEU A 102 1.85 -5.90 -6.60
N VAL A 103 3.03 -5.85 -7.20
CA VAL A 103 4.28 -6.13 -6.51
C VAL A 103 5.23 -4.95 -6.70
N LYS A 104 5.74 -4.37 -5.61
CA LYS A 104 6.74 -3.29 -5.70
C LYS A 104 7.93 -3.70 -6.55
N ASP A 105 8.42 -2.80 -7.39
CA ASP A 105 9.43 -3.11 -8.41
C ASP A 105 10.86 -3.34 -7.88
N ASN A 106 11.04 -3.49 -6.57
CA ASN A 106 12.26 -4.00 -5.96
C ASN A 106 12.17 -5.50 -5.61
N ILE A 107 11.10 -6.19 -5.97
CA ILE A 107 10.89 -7.61 -5.71
C ILE A 107 11.00 -8.40 -7.02
N GLU A 108 11.82 -9.44 -7.06
CA GLU A 108 11.93 -10.34 -8.22
C GLU A 108 10.65 -11.15 -8.49
N THR A 109 10.24 -11.14 -9.75
CA THR A 109 9.14 -11.96 -10.30
C THR A 109 9.61 -12.60 -11.59
N ARG A 110 9.22 -13.83 -11.87
CA ARG A 110 9.73 -14.56 -13.05
C ARG A 110 9.37 -13.93 -14.40
N GLU A 111 8.22 -13.27 -14.51
CA GLU A 111 7.70 -12.74 -15.78
C GLU A 111 8.19 -11.34 -16.15
N LEU A 112 8.51 -10.50 -15.16
CA LEU A 112 8.77 -9.06 -15.34
C LEU A 112 10.14 -8.67 -14.76
N PRO A 113 10.83 -7.68 -15.36
CA PRO A 113 12.04 -7.10 -14.77
C PRO A 113 11.82 -6.56 -13.35
N THR A 114 12.90 -6.45 -12.59
CA THR A 114 12.95 -5.82 -11.26
C THR A 114 14.00 -4.74 -11.26
N THR A 115 13.55 -3.50 -11.40
CA THR A 115 14.43 -2.37 -11.74
C THR A 115 14.79 -1.51 -10.53
N ALA A 116 14.07 -1.66 -9.41
CA ALA A 116 14.08 -0.70 -8.29
C ALA A 116 13.84 0.76 -8.73
N GLY A 117 13.19 0.96 -9.89
CA GLY A 117 12.93 2.25 -10.50
C GLY A 117 14.08 2.82 -11.33
N SER A 118 15.24 2.18 -11.38
CA SER A 118 16.44 2.68 -12.06
C SER A 118 16.65 2.02 -13.43
N LEU A 119 17.11 2.82 -14.39
CA LEU A 119 17.52 2.38 -15.72
C LEU A 119 18.71 1.41 -15.66
N ALA A 120 19.53 1.47 -14.60
CA ALA A 120 20.63 0.55 -14.34
C ALA A 120 20.20 -0.92 -14.31
N LEU A 121 18.96 -1.17 -13.87
CA LEU A 121 18.37 -2.51 -13.76
C LEU A 121 17.14 -2.67 -14.67
N ALA A 122 16.96 -1.82 -15.69
CA ALA A 122 15.82 -1.90 -16.61
C ALA A 122 15.67 -3.28 -17.28
N ASN A 123 16.80 -3.96 -17.51
CA ASN A 123 16.86 -5.29 -18.12
C ASN A 123 17.04 -6.43 -17.10
N ASN A 124 16.89 -6.17 -15.80
CA ASN A 124 17.05 -7.17 -14.74
C ASN A 124 15.86 -8.15 -14.71
N ARG A 125 15.80 -9.02 -15.70
CA ARG A 125 14.77 -10.06 -15.87
C ARG A 125 15.37 -11.43 -15.56
N THR A 126 15.31 -11.80 -14.28
CA THR A 126 16.01 -12.98 -13.75
C THR A 126 15.31 -14.31 -14.06
N GLY A 127 14.03 -14.28 -14.43
CA GLY A 127 13.24 -15.49 -14.69
C GLY A 127 12.89 -16.30 -13.44
N ARG A 128 13.16 -15.78 -12.25
CA ARG A 128 12.86 -16.42 -10.95
C ARG A 128 11.93 -15.55 -10.10
N ASP A 129 11.19 -16.21 -9.21
CA ASP A 129 10.37 -15.54 -8.20
C ASP A 129 11.17 -15.38 -6.91
N ALA A 130 11.01 -14.26 -6.20
CA ALA A 130 11.36 -14.19 -4.79
C ALA A 130 10.57 -15.25 -3.98
N PRO A 131 11.09 -15.81 -2.87
CA PRO A 131 10.38 -16.86 -2.12
C PRO A 131 8.97 -16.47 -1.68
N MET A 132 8.76 -15.20 -1.32
CA MET A 132 7.42 -14.69 -0.99
C MET A 132 6.45 -14.69 -2.17
N ILE A 133 6.93 -14.48 -3.40
CA ILE A 133 6.12 -14.56 -4.62
C ILE A 133 5.80 -16.02 -4.95
N ALA A 134 6.75 -16.94 -4.75
CA ALA A 134 6.48 -18.37 -4.86
C ALA A 134 5.40 -18.83 -3.86
N ASN A 135 5.44 -18.32 -2.61
CA ASN A 135 4.40 -18.54 -1.60
C ASN A 135 3.05 -18.00 -2.06
N LEU A 136 3.01 -16.75 -2.54
CA LEU A 136 1.79 -16.12 -3.07
C LEU A 136 1.12 -16.98 -4.14
N ARG A 137 1.89 -17.45 -5.14
CA ARG A 137 1.36 -18.27 -6.23
C ARG A 137 0.83 -19.61 -5.75
N ARG A 138 1.53 -20.26 -4.81
CA ARG A 138 1.08 -21.51 -4.18
C ARG A 138 -0.23 -21.31 -3.40
N ALA A 139 -0.44 -20.14 -2.82
CA ALA A 139 -1.71 -19.75 -2.21
C ALA A 139 -2.78 -19.33 -3.23
N GLY A 140 -2.46 -19.27 -4.54
CA GLY A 140 -3.39 -18.89 -5.61
C GLY A 140 -3.52 -17.40 -5.86
N GLY A 141 -2.55 -16.60 -5.41
CA GLY A 141 -2.44 -15.20 -5.82
C GLY A 141 -1.83 -15.08 -7.21
N VAL A 142 -2.27 -14.07 -7.97
CA VAL A 142 -1.80 -13.78 -9.32
C VAL A 142 -1.05 -12.46 -9.30
N VAL A 143 0.20 -12.46 -9.77
CA VAL A 143 0.97 -11.23 -9.96
C VAL A 143 0.32 -10.45 -11.11
N MET A 144 -0.23 -9.27 -10.78
CA MET A 144 -0.87 -8.38 -11.74
C MET A 144 0.15 -7.55 -12.53
N GLY A 145 1.28 -7.24 -11.91
CA GLY A 145 2.27 -6.32 -12.44
C GLY A 145 3.21 -5.78 -11.37
N LYS A 146 4.10 -4.88 -11.80
CA LYS A 146 5.05 -4.18 -10.94
C LYS A 146 4.57 -2.76 -10.66
N THR A 147 4.62 -2.34 -9.41
CA THR A 147 4.31 -0.96 -9.01
C THR A 147 5.56 -0.11 -8.95
N ASN A 148 5.40 1.15 -9.35
CA ASN A 148 6.43 2.18 -9.22
C ASN A 148 6.73 2.48 -7.73
N LEU A 149 7.90 3.04 -7.48
CA LEU A 149 8.45 3.33 -6.16
C LEU A 149 9.28 4.62 -6.19
N SER A 150 9.59 5.18 -5.02
CA SER A 150 10.78 6.03 -4.93
C SER A 150 11.99 5.20 -5.32
N GLU A 151 12.78 5.68 -6.26
CA GLU A 151 13.94 4.95 -6.79
C GLU A 151 14.88 4.46 -5.68
N TRP A 152 15.37 3.23 -5.82
CA TRP A 152 16.20 2.56 -4.81
C TRP A 152 15.59 2.59 -3.41
N ALA A 153 14.27 2.47 -3.35
CA ALA A 153 13.50 2.54 -2.12
C ALA A 153 13.76 3.83 -1.29
N ASN A 154 14.03 4.94 -1.97
CA ASN A 154 14.28 6.29 -1.42
C ASN A 154 15.64 6.47 -0.72
N ILE A 155 16.61 5.58 -0.92
CA ILE A 155 17.93 5.63 -0.27
C ILE A 155 19.04 6.14 -1.20
N ARG A 156 18.68 6.84 -2.28
CA ARG A 156 19.65 7.37 -3.25
C ARG A 156 20.18 8.74 -2.84
N ASP A 157 19.28 9.67 -2.51
CA ASP A 157 19.61 11.07 -2.27
C ASP A 157 18.81 11.67 -1.11
N SER A 158 19.44 12.53 -0.32
CA SER A 158 18.84 13.24 0.81
C SER A 158 17.77 14.26 0.41
N ASN A 159 17.79 14.76 -0.83
CA ASN A 159 16.81 15.69 -1.40
C ASN A 159 15.82 15.02 -2.37
N SER A 160 15.63 13.70 -2.23
CA SER A 160 14.73 12.93 -3.10
C SER A 160 13.26 13.37 -3.01
N THR A 161 12.52 13.11 -4.08
CA THR A 161 11.05 13.25 -4.11
C THR A 161 10.39 11.89 -4.05
N SER A 162 9.55 11.66 -3.04
CA SER A 162 8.85 10.39 -2.87
C SER A 162 8.01 10.01 -4.09
N GLY A 163 8.12 8.76 -4.49
CA GLY A 163 7.40 8.19 -5.63
C GLY A 163 7.97 8.52 -7.00
N TRP A 164 9.10 9.22 -7.10
CA TRP A 164 9.79 9.38 -8.38
C TRP A 164 10.81 8.26 -8.63
N SER A 165 10.86 7.78 -9.87
CA SER A 165 11.96 6.96 -10.39
C SER A 165 12.24 7.25 -11.86
N ALA A 166 13.44 6.93 -12.35
CA ALA A 166 13.81 7.13 -13.76
C ALA A 166 13.00 6.23 -14.71
N VAL A 167 12.71 4.99 -14.32
CA VAL A 167 11.90 4.03 -15.11
C VAL A 167 10.43 4.42 -15.09
N GLY A 168 9.90 4.65 -13.89
CA GLY A 168 8.48 4.77 -13.66
C GLY A 168 7.97 6.20 -13.63
N GLY A 169 8.82 7.24 -13.58
CA GLY A 169 8.39 8.62 -13.38
C GLY A 169 7.83 8.89 -11.98
N LEU A 170 7.06 9.97 -11.82
CA LEU A 170 6.47 10.38 -10.54
C LEU A 170 5.09 9.74 -10.31
N VAL A 171 4.95 8.96 -9.24
CA VAL A 171 3.66 8.48 -8.73
C VAL A 171 2.87 9.65 -8.15
N ARG A 172 1.57 9.71 -8.45
CA ARG A 172 0.63 10.73 -7.93
C ARG A 172 -0.40 10.12 -7.00
N ASN A 173 -0.90 10.93 -6.06
CA ASN A 173 -1.89 10.49 -5.09
C ASN A 173 -3.30 10.42 -5.73
N PRO A 174 -4.04 9.30 -5.62
CA PRO A 174 -5.36 9.15 -6.21
C PRO A 174 -6.43 10.10 -5.65
N HIS A 175 -6.25 10.63 -4.44
CA HIS A 175 -7.18 11.60 -3.82
C HIS A 175 -6.96 13.03 -4.32
N ALA A 176 -5.74 13.31 -4.80
CA ALA A 176 -5.32 14.57 -5.40
C ALA A 176 -4.04 14.39 -6.23
N ILE A 177 -4.10 14.52 -7.55
CA ILE A 177 -2.97 14.17 -8.45
C ILE A 177 -1.79 15.15 -8.39
N ASP A 178 -1.95 16.30 -7.76
CA ASP A 178 -0.88 17.26 -7.43
C ASP A 178 -0.29 17.04 -6.02
N ARG A 179 -0.70 15.96 -5.34
CA ARG A 179 -0.18 15.56 -4.02
C ARG A 179 0.69 14.32 -4.11
N ASN A 180 1.62 14.25 -3.17
CA ASN A 180 2.60 13.18 -3.02
C ASN A 180 1.93 11.90 -2.49
N SER A 181 2.43 10.75 -2.94
CA SER A 181 1.95 9.43 -2.51
C SER A 181 2.75 8.86 -1.32
N CYS A 182 3.65 9.65 -0.74
CA CYS A 182 4.77 9.22 0.10
C CYS A 182 5.55 8.08 -0.58
N GLY A 183 6.42 7.41 0.15
CA GLY A 183 7.27 6.37 -0.39
C GLY A 183 7.97 5.56 0.69
N SER A 184 8.74 4.55 0.29
CA SER A 184 9.04 4.23 -1.11
C SER A 184 8.04 3.32 -1.80
N SER A 185 7.10 2.66 -1.11
CA SER A 185 6.06 1.83 -1.76
C SER A 185 4.90 2.66 -2.34
N SER A 186 5.25 3.74 -3.03
CA SER A 186 4.34 4.78 -3.52
C SER A 186 3.28 4.24 -4.47
N GLY A 187 3.70 3.51 -5.51
CA GLY A 187 2.80 2.91 -6.49
C GLY A 187 1.91 1.84 -5.87
N SER A 188 2.43 1.04 -4.93
CA SER A 188 1.61 0.05 -4.21
C SER A 188 0.48 0.70 -3.42
N GLY A 189 0.75 1.79 -2.68
CA GLY A 189 -0.28 2.54 -1.96
C GLY A 189 -1.31 3.18 -2.89
N ALA A 190 -0.83 3.90 -3.92
CA ALA A 190 -1.68 4.58 -4.90
C ALA A 190 -2.56 3.58 -5.68
N ALA A 191 -2.00 2.46 -6.13
CA ALA A 191 -2.71 1.46 -6.93
C ALA A 191 -3.81 0.74 -6.13
N VAL A 192 -3.57 0.42 -4.85
CA VAL A 192 -4.58 -0.20 -3.98
C VAL A 192 -5.73 0.76 -3.71
N ALA A 193 -5.42 2.03 -3.42
CA ALA A 193 -6.40 3.09 -3.23
C ALA A 193 -7.21 3.32 -4.50
N ALA A 194 -6.55 3.35 -5.66
CA ALA A 194 -7.19 3.51 -6.96
C ALA A 194 -7.97 2.27 -7.40
N GLY A 195 -7.81 1.10 -6.78
CA GLY A 195 -8.53 -0.13 -7.14
C GLY A 195 -7.97 -0.85 -8.37
N PHE A 196 -6.66 -0.73 -8.63
CA PHE A 196 -5.97 -1.42 -9.73
C PHE A 196 -5.64 -2.89 -9.44
N ALA A 197 -5.81 -3.33 -8.19
CA ALA A 197 -5.69 -4.73 -7.78
C ALA A 197 -6.51 -5.02 -6.51
N TRP A 198 -6.57 -6.28 -6.09
CA TRP A 198 -7.13 -6.66 -4.80
C TRP A 198 -6.25 -6.16 -3.64
N ALA A 199 -4.94 -6.37 -3.74
CA ALA A 199 -3.94 -5.90 -2.78
C ALA A 199 -2.59 -5.66 -3.48
N ALA A 200 -1.62 -5.13 -2.75
CA ALA A 200 -0.24 -4.99 -3.21
C ALA A 200 0.76 -5.43 -2.14
N ILE A 201 1.98 -5.78 -2.57
CA ILE A 201 3.12 -6.01 -1.69
C ILE A 201 4.03 -4.78 -1.77
N GLY A 202 4.31 -4.18 -0.62
CA GLY A 202 5.32 -3.14 -0.45
C GLY A 202 6.54 -3.67 0.31
N THR A 203 7.55 -2.83 0.46
CA THR A 203 8.70 -3.10 1.34
C THR A 203 8.97 -1.90 2.23
N GLU A 204 9.42 -2.17 3.46
CA GLU A 204 9.76 -1.16 4.43
C GLU A 204 11.09 -1.41 5.11
N THR A 205 11.95 -0.39 5.04
CA THR A 205 13.14 -0.20 5.88
C THR A 205 12.82 0.73 7.04
N ASN A 206 12.16 1.86 6.75
CA ASN A 206 11.60 2.79 7.73
C ASN A 206 10.46 3.61 7.09
N GLY A 207 9.21 3.36 7.46
CA GLY A 207 8.01 4.05 6.95
C GLY A 207 7.56 3.70 5.53
N SER A 208 8.35 2.94 4.76
CA SER A 208 8.10 2.73 3.32
C SER A 208 6.91 1.84 2.94
N ILE A 209 6.19 1.24 3.88
CA ILE A 209 4.85 0.64 3.73
C ILE A 209 3.82 1.53 4.41
N THR A 210 4.06 1.90 5.67
CA THR A 210 3.07 2.57 6.51
C THR A 210 2.82 4.03 6.12
N CYS A 211 3.84 4.78 5.70
CA CYS A 211 3.67 6.14 5.20
C CYS A 211 2.85 6.18 3.90
N PRO A 212 3.21 5.48 2.81
CA PRO A 212 2.39 5.49 1.60
C PRO A 212 1.01 4.87 1.83
N ALA A 213 0.84 3.90 2.74
CA ALA A 213 -0.49 3.41 3.08
C ALA A 213 -1.36 4.50 3.74
N SER A 214 -0.84 5.20 4.75
CA SER A 214 -1.51 6.32 5.42
C SER A 214 -1.92 7.41 4.44
N ILE A 215 -0.97 7.85 3.60
CA ILE A 215 -1.12 8.99 2.68
C ILE A 215 -2.09 8.70 1.54
N ASN A 216 -2.20 7.43 1.12
CA ASN A 216 -3.14 7.00 0.09
C ASN A 216 -4.48 6.48 0.67
N GLY A 217 -4.64 6.46 2.01
CA GLY A 217 -5.88 6.06 2.66
C GLY A 217 -6.18 4.56 2.57
N VAL A 218 -5.14 3.73 2.68
CA VAL A 218 -5.23 2.27 2.67
C VAL A 218 -4.57 1.68 3.91
N VAL A 219 -4.82 0.39 4.17
CA VAL A 219 -4.14 -0.36 5.22
C VAL A 219 -2.75 -0.76 4.72
N GLY A 220 -1.74 -0.59 5.57
CA GLY A 220 -0.38 -1.06 5.33
C GLY A 220 0.17 -1.74 6.58
N PHE A 221 0.69 -2.95 6.42
CA PHE A 221 1.25 -3.70 7.54
C PHE A 221 2.73 -3.99 7.30
N LYS A 222 3.59 -3.45 8.15
CA LYS A 222 4.99 -3.82 8.26
C LYS A 222 5.10 -4.93 9.31
N PRO A 223 5.33 -6.20 8.93
CA PRO A 223 5.47 -7.26 9.90
C PRO A 223 6.78 -7.13 10.69
N SER A 224 6.96 -7.99 11.69
CA SER A 224 8.27 -8.21 12.31
C SER A 224 9.28 -8.71 11.27
N VAL A 225 10.52 -8.23 11.38
CA VAL A 225 11.62 -8.66 10.50
C VAL A 225 11.85 -10.16 10.69
N GLY A 226 11.65 -10.93 9.62
CA GLY A 226 11.70 -12.40 9.58
C GLY A 226 10.37 -13.11 9.35
N VAL A 227 9.23 -12.42 9.45
CA VAL A 227 7.94 -13.03 9.06
C VAL A 227 7.89 -13.31 7.56
N VAL A 228 8.45 -12.44 6.73
CA VAL A 228 8.51 -12.60 5.27
C VAL A 228 9.99 -12.64 4.83
N SER A 229 10.34 -13.60 3.97
CA SER A 229 11.69 -13.69 3.40
C SER A 229 12.01 -12.48 2.53
N ARG A 230 13.28 -12.05 2.56
CA ARG A 230 13.83 -10.93 1.82
C ARG A 230 14.76 -11.37 0.69
N THR A 231 14.91 -12.68 0.48
CA THR A 231 15.67 -13.23 -0.63
C THR A 231 15.11 -12.74 -1.96
N HIS A 232 16.00 -12.31 -2.86
CA HIS A 232 15.66 -11.74 -4.18
C HIS A 232 14.78 -10.48 -4.12
N VAL A 233 15.00 -9.67 -3.09
CA VAL A 233 14.51 -8.28 -2.99
C VAL A 233 15.72 -7.37 -3.05
N VAL A 234 15.67 -6.32 -3.87
CA VAL A 234 16.71 -5.27 -3.90
C VAL A 234 16.75 -4.62 -2.50
N PRO A 235 17.85 -4.77 -1.75
CA PRO A 235 17.87 -4.50 -0.32
C PRO A 235 18.27 -3.05 0.00
N ILE A 236 18.04 -2.66 1.26
CA ILE A 236 18.73 -1.57 1.94
C ILE A 236 19.45 -2.11 3.18
N SER A 237 18.71 -2.78 4.06
CA SER A 237 19.19 -3.14 5.40
C SER A 237 18.67 -4.51 5.83
N SER A 238 19.59 -5.46 6.02
CA SER A 238 19.26 -6.75 6.63
C SER A 238 18.78 -6.63 8.09
N THR A 239 19.05 -5.53 8.78
CA THR A 239 18.54 -5.25 10.13
C THR A 239 17.06 -4.84 10.13
N GLN A 240 16.62 -4.05 9.14
CA GLN A 240 15.31 -3.39 9.19
C GLN A 240 14.34 -3.83 8.08
N ASP A 241 14.83 -4.30 6.94
CA ASP A 241 14.00 -4.57 5.78
C ASP A 241 12.98 -5.66 6.03
N THR A 242 11.77 -5.43 5.55
CA THR A 242 10.75 -6.46 5.41
C THR A 242 9.78 -6.12 4.29
N ALA A 243 9.23 -7.14 3.64
CA ALA A 243 8.09 -6.99 2.76
C ALA A 243 6.79 -7.13 3.55
N GLY A 244 5.74 -6.43 3.12
CA GLY A 244 4.46 -6.46 3.82
C GLY A 244 3.28 -6.07 2.94
N PRO A 245 2.06 -6.46 3.35
CA PRO A 245 0.86 -6.24 2.56
C PRO A 245 0.36 -4.80 2.65
N MET A 246 -0.21 -4.32 1.55
CA MET A 246 -0.99 -3.10 1.44
C MET A 246 -2.37 -3.45 0.83
N ALA A 247 -3.46 -3.09 1.50
CA ALA A 247 -4.81 -3.47 1.09
C ALA A 247 -5.85 -2.43 1.53
N ARG A 248 -7.09 -2.54 1.03
CA ARG A 248 -8.18 -1.63 1.46
C ARG A 248 -8.82 -2.01 2.80
N SER A 249 -8.52 -3.20 3.33
CA SER A 249 -9.01 -3.66 4.62
C SER A 249 -7.93 -4.41 5.40
N VAL A 250 -8.05 -4.45 6.72
CA VAL A 250 -7.13 -5.22 7.58
C VAL A 250 -7.24 -6.72 7.30
N LYS A 251 -8.45 -7.19 6.99
CA LYS A 251 -8.69 -8.58 6.60
C LYS A 251 -7.91 -8.96 5.35
N ASP A 252 -7.98 -8.15 4.30
CA ASP A 252 -7.27 -8.42 3.05
C ASP A 252 -5.74 -8.35 3.24
N ALA A 253 -5.25 -7.40 4.05
CA ALA A 253 -3.84 -7.33 4.40
C ALA A 253 -3.38 -8.60 5.13
N ALA A 254 -4.15 -9.09 6.11
CA ALA A 254 -3.85 -10.32 6.83
C ALA A 254 -3.90 -11.57 5.93
N MET A 255 -4.87 -11.66 5.02
CA MET A 255 -4.93 -12.74 4.03
C MET A 255 -3.70 -12.74 3.12
N LEU A 256 -3.24 -11.57 2.68
CA LEU A 256 -2.03 -11.46 1.88
C LEU A 256 -0.78 -11.82 2.71
N LEU A 257 -0.70 -11.40 3.97
CA LEU A 257 0.40 -11.79 4.86
C LEU A 257 0.47 -13.31 5.03
N THR A 258 -0.67 -13.98 5.27
CA THR A 258 -0.76 -15.45 5.31
C THR A 258 -0.19 -16.08 4.05
N ALA A 259 -0.45 -15.50 2.87
CA ALA A 259 0.01 -16.05 1.60
C ALA A 259 1.51 -15.84 1.32
N ILE A 260 2.13 -14.77 1.84
CA ILE A 260 3.53 -14.43 1.54
C ILE A 260 4.52 -14.85 2.63
N ALA A 261 4.06 -14.95 3.89
CA ALA A 261 4.89 -15.31 5.02
C ALA A 261 5.39 -16.76 4.90
N GLY A 262 6.66 -16.98 5.24
CA GLY A 262 7.25 -18.31 5.27
C GLY A 262 8.68 -18.28 5.80
N ALA A 263 9.16 -19.45 6.22
CA ALA A 263 10.57 -19.66 6.48
C ALA A 263 11.32 -19.86 5.15
N ASP A 264 12.54 -19.37 5.10
CA ASP A 264 13.46 -19.47 3.99
C ASP A 264 14.89 -19.67 4.53
N PRO A 265 15.53 -20.82 4.30
CA PRO A 265 16.90 -21.06 4.75
C PRO A 265 17.94 -20.08 4.19
N ALA A 266 17.69 -19.46 3.03
CA ALA A 266 18.57 -18.42 2.47
C ALA A 266 18.46 -17.09 3.24
N ASP A 267 17.38 -16.89 3.99
CA ASP A 267 17.14 -15.76 4.87
C ASP A 267 16.99 -16.21 6.32
N ALA A 268 18.13 -16.41 6.99
CA ALA A 268 18.21 -17.10 8.28
C ALA A 268 17.26 -16.55 9.37
N VAL A 269 16.99 -15.23 9.40
CA VAL A 269 16.10 -14.63 10.40
C VAL A 269 14.68 -15.21 10.34
N THR A 270 14.24 -15.66 9.16
CA THR A 270 12.91 -16.24 8.96
C THR A 270 12.73 -17.60 9.63
N THR A 271 13.83 -18.31 9.89
CA THR A 271 13.84 -19.63 10.54
C THR A 271 13.73 -19.55 12.06
N THR A 272 13.86 -18.33 12.61
CA THR A 272 13.86 -18.07 14.06
C THR A 272 12.54 -17.49 14.59
N VAL A 273 11.53 -17.32 13.72
CA VAL A 273 10.23 -16.75 14.11
C VAL A 273 9.48 -17.72 15.02
N PRO A 274 9.23 -17.36 16.30
CA PRO A 274 8.52 -18.24 17.22
C PRO A 274 7.03 -18.29 16.86
N ASN A 275 6.41 -19.47 17.05
CA ASN A 275 4.94 -19.64 17.00
C ASN A 275 4.26 -19.01 15.77
N ARG A 276 4.89 -19.09 14.60
CA ARG A 276 4.40 -18.51 13.35
C ARG A 276 2.93 -18.90 13.10
N PRO A 277 1.98 -17.93 13.05
CA PRO A 277 0.59 -18.22 12.74
C PRO A 277 0.46 -18.90 11.39
N ALA A 278 -0.38 -19.94 11.32
CA ALA A 278 -0.74 -20.58 10.05
C ALA A 278 -1.66 -19.70 9.20
N ASP A 279 -2.49 -18.87 9.84
CA ASP A 279 -3.36 -17.91 9.20
C ASP A 279 -3.48 -16.63 10.05
N TYR A 280 -2.96 -15.53 9.53
CA TYR A 280 -3.05 -14.21 10.15
C TYR A 280 -4.45 -13.60 10.05
N ALA A 281 -5.32 -14.08 9.14
CA ALA A 281 -6.71 -13.63 9.05
C ALA A 281 -7.63 -14.32 10.07
N ALA A 282 -7.18 -15.41 10.70
CA ALA A 282 -7.95 -16.16 11.67
C ALA A 282 -8.29 -15.31 12.91
N GLY A 283 -9.56 -15.32 13.31
CA GLY A 283 -10.02 -14.61 14.51
C GLY A 283 -10.13 -13.08 14.36
N LEU A 284 -9.93 -12.52 13.16
CA LEU A 284 -10.04 -11.06 12.96
C LEU A 284 -11.49 -10.57 13.06
N ALA A 285 -12.46 -11.38 12.62
CA ALA A 285 -13.88 -11.01 12.64
C ALA A 285 -14.42 -10.92 14.08
N GLU A 286 -13.88 -11.74 14.98
CA GLU A 286 -14.24 -11.85 16.38
C GLU A 286 -13.36 -10.98 17.29
N ALA A 287 -12.32 -10.34 16.74
CA ALA A 287 -11.43 -9.48 17.52
C ALA A 287 -12.20 -8.35 18.22
N SER A 288 -11.77 -7.99 19.42
CA SER A 288 -12.40 -6.95 20.22
C SER A 288 -11.34 -6.08 20.87
N LEU A 289 -11.66 -4.80 21.08
CA LEU A 289 -10.86 -3.88 21.89
C LEU A 289 -11.34 -3.83 23.35
N ALA A 290 -12.40 -4.54 23.72
CA ALA A 290 -12.93 -4.55 25.08
C ALA A 290 -11.87 -4.95 26.12
N GLY A 291 -11.56 -4.02 27.03
CA GLY A 291 -10.55 -4.19 28.09
C GLY A 291 -9.09 -4.15 27.60
N VAL A 292 -8.86 -3.86 26.31
CA VAL A 292 -7.51 -3.74 25.77
C VAL A 292 -6.95 -2.38 26.16
N ARG A 293 -5.85 -2.37 26.92
CA ARG A 293 -5.14 -1.15 27.31
C ARG A 293 -4.24 -0.68 26.17
N ILE A 294 -4.40 0.54 25.70
CA ILE A 294 -3.68 1.11 24.54
C ILE A 294 -2.98 2.39 24.96
N GLY A 295 -1.67 2.46 24.71
CA GLY A 295 -0.85 3.65 24.95
C GLY A 295 -1.02 4.67 23.83
N VAL A 296 -1.35 5.90 24.16
CA VAL A 296 -1.57 7.00 23.22
C VAL A 296 -0.34 7.89 23.22
N MET A 297 0.33 7.98 22.07
CA MET A 297 1.53 8.79 21.89
C MET A 297 1.14 10.21 21.42
N ARG A 298 0.47 10.99 22.28
CA ARG A 298 -0.14 12.29 21.94
C ARG A 298 0.83 13.28 21.28
N GLY A 299 2.05 13.36 21.80
CA GLY A 299 3.07 14.30 21.29
C GLY A 299 3.45 14.05 19.82
N GLN A 300 3.11 12.88 19.27
CA GLN A 300 3.45 12.48 17.91
C GLN A 300 2.47 13.03 16.85
N VAL A 301 1.49 13.85 17.26
CA VAL A 301 0.62 14.63 16.36
C VAL A 301 1.34 15.85 15.79
N GLY A 302 2.40 16.34 16.46
CA GLY A 302 3.02 17.63 16.17
C GLY A 302 2.07 18.80 16.44
N ASP A 303 2.28 19.93 15.75
CA ASP A 303 1.56 21.19 16.04
C ASP A 303 0.26 21.38 15.24
N ARG A 304 -0.31 20.30 14.70
CA ARG A 304 -1.46 20.35 13.77
C ARG A 304 -2.80 20.08 14.44
N GLN A 305 -3.57 21.14 14.68
CA GLN A 305 -4.91 21.03 15.30
C GLN A 305 -5.92 20.22 14.47
N ASP A 306 -5.84 20.29 13.14
CA ASP A 306 -6.72 19.51 12.25
C ASP A 306 -6.43 18.01 12.31
N LEU A 307 -5.16 17.63 12.43
CA LEU A 307 -4.75 16.26 12.69
C LEU A 307 -5.13 15.82 14.10
N THR A 308 -4.96 16.68 15.12
CA THR A 308 -5.39 16.42 16.50
C THR A 308 -6.86 16.05 16.54
N ALA A 309 -7.73 16.84 15.92
CA ALA A 309 -9.17 16.55 15.89
C ALA A 309 -9.49 15.21 15.21
N THR A 310 -8.78 14.87 14.12
CA THR A 310 -8.95 13.58 13.44
C THR A 310 -8.48 12.41 14.30
N PHE A 311 -7.37 12.57 15.01
CA PHE A 311 -6.85 11.55 15.91
C PHE A 311 -7.74 11.38 17.15
N ASP A 312 -8.29 12.46 17.71
CA ASP A 312 -9.25 12.40 18.83
C ASP A 312 -10.51 11.61 18.47
N ALA A 313 -11.04 11.80 17.26
CA ALA A 313 -12.17 11.00 16.78
C ALA A 313 -11.83 9.50 16.68
N ALA A 314 -10.62 9.17 16.21
CA ALA A 314 -10.15 7.78 16.15
C ALA A 314 -9.98 7.15 17.54
N LEU A 315 -9.47 7.92 18.51
CA LEU A 315 -9.34 7.49 19.91
C LEU A 315 -10.73 7.26 20.53
N ALA A 316 -11.69 8.15 20.30
CA ALA A 316 -13.07 7.97 20.76
C ALA A 316 -13.75 6.74 20.13
N ASP A 317 -13.41 6.38 18.88
CA ASP A 317 -13.85 5.14 18.25
C ASP A 317 -13.27 3.90 18.96
N MET A 318 -11.99 3.95 19.37
CA MET A 318 -11.37 2.87 20.15
C MET A 318 -11.98 2.72 21.54
N GLU A 319 -12.21 3.82 22.26
CA GLU A 319 -12.88 3.79 23.59
C GLU A 319 -14.31 3.26 23.49
N ARG A 320 -15.07 3.68 22.48
CA ARG A 320 -16.43 3.16 22.24
C ARG A 320 -16.44 1.66 21.94
N ALA A 321 -15.36 1.15 21.33
CA ALA A 321 -15.15 -0.29 21.14
C ALA A 321 -14.66 -1.02 22.40
N GLY A 322 -14.49 -0.30 23.51
CA GLY A 322 -14.15 -0.82 24.83
C GLY A 322 -12.67 -0.80 25.18
N ALA A 323 -11.82 -0.11 24.39
CA ALA A 323 -10.42 0.08 24.75
C ALA A 323 -10.26 0.98 25.98
N GLU A 324 -9.22 0.73 26.76
CA GLU A 324 -8.76 1.62 27.83
C GLU A 324 -7.56 2.43 27.32
N LEU A 325 -7.71 3.73 27.11
CA LEU A 325 -6.64 4.59 26.62
C LEU A 325 -5.75 5.10 27.77
N VAL A 326 -4.44 5.08 27.55
CA VAL A 326 -3.43 5.57 28.50
C VAL A 326 -2.54 6.55 27.76
N GLU A 327 -2.63 7.84 28.10
CA GLU A 327 -1.75 8.86 27.53
C GLU A 327 -0.31 8.64 28.01
N ILE A 328 0.64 8.70 27.08
CA ILE A 328 2.06 8.45 27.35
C ILE A 328 2.89 9.63 26.85
N GLU A 329 3.61 10.26 27.77
CA GLU A 329 4.68 11.19 27.45
C GLU A 329 5.96 10.41 27.13
N PHE A 330 6.61 10.76 26.02
CA PHE A 330 7.81 10.09 25.55
C PHE A 330 8.75 11.08 24.87
N GLU A 331 9.98 11.10 25.34
CA GLU A 331 11.09 11.80 24.72
C GLU A 331 12.04 10.77 24.10
N PRO A 332 12.29 10.79 22.79
CA PRO A 332 13.15 9.83 22.13
C PRO A 332 14.62 10.01 22.50
N ASP A 333 15.31 8.89 22.80
CA ASP A 333 16.77 8.89 22.72
C ASP A 333 17.19 9.00 21.25
N THR A 334 17.64 10.19 20.87
CA THR A 334 18.02 10.52 19.49
C THR A 334 19.21 9.69 18.98
N ALA A 335 19.97 9.03 19.85
CA ALA A 335 21.04 8.13 19.44
C ALA A 335 20.53 6.98 18.57
N MET A 336 19.28 6.54 18.74
CA MET A 336 18.69 5.50 17.89
C MET A 336 18.69 5.89 16.41
N TYR A 337 18.40 7.17 16.10
CA TYR A 337 18.31 7.65 14.73
C TYR A 337 19.68 7.77 14.09
N ARG A 338 20.65 8.33 14.82
CA ARG A 338 22.05 8.42 14.39
C ARG A 338 22.62 7.02 14.11
N ASP A 339 22.44 6.11 15.06
CA ASP A 339 23.01 4.77 14.98
C ASP A 339 22.28 3.94 13.90
N SER A 340 20.96 4.08 13.74
CA SER A 340 20.22 3.48 12.61
C SER A 340 20.73 4.00 11.27
N PHE A 341 20.97 5.31 11.12
CA PHE A 341 21.49 5.84 9.87
C PHE A 341 22.88 5.28 9.51
N GLN A 342 23.77 5.15 10.50
CA GLN A 342 25.07 4.47 10.31
C GLN A 342 24.89 3.02 9.86
N VAL A 343 23.92 2.30 10.45
CA VAL A 343 23.58 0.93 10.05
C VAL A 343 23.10 0.87 8.61
N LEU A 344 22.19 1.77 8.21
CA LEU A 344 21.68 1.81 6.84
C LEU A 344 22.80 2.09 5.83
N MET A 345 23.71 3.03 6.10
CA MET A 345 24.81 3.34 5.18
C MET A 345 25.79 2.17 5.04
N PHE A 346 26.10 1.50 6.14
CA PHE A 346 26.98 0.33 6.12
C PHE A 346 26.33 -0.85 5.39
N GLU A 347 25.09 -1.19 5.77
CA GLU A 347 24.38 -2.34 5.20
C GLU A 347 24.00 -2.11 3.73
N LEU A 348 23.70 -0.87 3.33
CA LEU A 348 23.40 -0.57 1.93
C LEU A 348 24.56 -0.99 1.02
N ARG A 349 25.81 -0.65 1.36
CA ARG A 349 26.96 -1.07 0.54
C ARG A 349 27.05 -2.60 0.45
N GLU A 350 27.01 -3.28 1.58
CA GLU A 350 27.24 -4.73 1.64
C GLU A 350 26.09 -5.51 0.98
N GLU A 351 24.86 -5.20 1.34
CA GLU A 351 23.68 -5.94 0.90
C GLU A 351 23.36 -5.62 -0.57
N MET A 352 23.49 -4.35 -0.99
CA MET A 352 23.35 -4.00 -2.41
C MET A 352 24.44 -4.69 -3.24
N GLY A 353 25.70 -4.66 -2.79
CA GLY A 353 26.80 -5.37 -3.45
C GLY A 353 26.53 -6.86 -3.61
N LYS A 354 26.08 -7.53 -2.54
CA LYS A 354 25.68 -8.95 -2.58
C LYS A 354 24.56 -9.21 -3.59
N TYR A 355 23.51 -8.40 -3.57
CA TYR A 355 22.39 -8.56 -4.49
C TYR A 355 22.83 -8.39 -5.95
N LEU A 356 23.50 -7.29 -6.27
CA LEU A 356 23.98 -6.97 -7.62
C LEU A 356 24.96 -8.01 -8.18
N SER A 357 25.90 -8.47 -7.35
CA SER A 357 26.83 -9.54 -7.71
C SER A 357 26.13 -10.88 -7.95
N SER A 358 24.92 -11.09 -7.41
CA SER A 358 24.13 -12.32 -7.61
C SER A 358 23.25 -12.31 -8.86
N LEU A 359 23.14 -11.17 -9.57
CA LEU A 359 22.28 -11.04 -10.73
C LEU A 359 22.82 -11.85 -11.93
N PRO A 360 21.96 -12.51 -12.72
CA PRO A 360 22.38 -13.17 -13.95
C PRO A 360 22.81 -12.15 -15.03
N GLY A 361 23.59 -12.60 -16.01
CA GLY A 361 24.13 -11.77 -17.10
C GLY A 361 25.45 -11.10 -16.74
N GLU A 362 25.97 -10.21 -17.59
CA GLU A 362 27.22 -9.44 -17.36
C GLU A 362 27.02 -7.92 -17.46
N ASP A 363 26.00 -7.43 -18.18
CA ASP A 363 25.84 -6.01 -18.55
C ASP A 363 25.24 -5.07 -17.47
N MET A 364 25.04 -5.56 -16.25
CA MET A 364 24.48 -4.78 -15.13
C MET A 364 25.54 -4.49 -14.05
N PRO A 365 25.37 -3.39 -13.28
CA PRO A 365 26.23 -3.07 -12.13
C PRO A 365 26.38 -4.26 -11.17
N ARG A 366 27.58 -4.43 -10.59
CA ARG A 366 27.93 -5.55 -9.69
C ARG A 366 28.19 -5.12 -8.26
N SER A 367 28.30 -3.82 -8.04
CA SER A 367 28.59 -3.20 -6.76
C SER A 367 27.87 -1.85 -6.64
N LEU A 368 27.85 -1.29 -5.42
CA LEU A 368 27.35 0.07 -5.21
C LEU A 368 28.22 1.10 -5.94
N ALA A 369 29.55 0.90 -5.99
CA ALA A 369 30.45 1.71 -6.81
C ALA A 369 30.07 1.71 -8.30
N ASP A 370 29.71 0.57 -8.87
CA ASP A 370 29.26 0.49 -10.28
C ASP A 370 27.93 1.23 -10.49
N LEU A 371 27.01 1.18 -9.53
CA LEU A 371 25.78 1.98 -9.58
C LEU A 371 26.07 3.47 -9.56
N ILE A 372 26.98 3.92 -8.70
CA ILE A 372 27.41 5.33 -8.62
C ILE A 372 27.97 5.78 -9.97
N ALA A 373 28.85 4.96 -10.56
CA ALA A 373 29.45 5.23 -11.86
C ALA A 373 28.41 5.23 -12.99
N PHE A 374 27.46 4.29 -12.99
CA PHE A 374 26.36 4.25 -13.94
C PHE A 374 25.53 5.53 -13.87
N ASN A 375 25.14 5.95 -12.67
CA ASN A 375 24.33 7.16 -12.49
C ASN A 375 25.06 8.40 -13.01
N GLU A 376 26.37 8.54 -12.74
CA GLU A 376 27.13 9.70 -13.23
C GLU A 376 27.32 9.68 -14.75
N ALA A 377 27.46 8.49 -15.35
CA ALA A 377 27.48 8.34 -16.81
C ALA A 377 26.11 8.63 -17.46
N ASN A 378 25.01 8.49 -16.72
CA ASN A 378 23.63 8.65 -17.19
C ASN A 378 22.89 9.80 -16.48
N LYS A 379 23.63 10.82 -16.03
CA LYS A 379 23.15 11.89 -15.14
C LYS A 379 21.88 12.60 -15.63
N GLU A 380 21.79 12.87 -16.94
CA GLU A 380 20.66 13.58 -17.55
C GLU A 380 19.33 12.83 -17.42
N THR A 381 19.36 11.51 -17.31
CA THR A 381 18.16 10.67 -17.19
C THR A 381 17.96 10.14 -15.77
N GLU A 382 19.02 9.65 -15.13
CA GLU A 382 18.96 9.07 -13.78
C GLU A 382 18.89 10.13 -12.69
N MET A 383 19.70 11.19 -12.80
CA MET A 383 19.84 12.20 -11.74
C MET A 383 19.33 13.57 -12.15
N ARG A 384 18.32 13.59 -13.04
CA ARG A 384 17.71 14.83 -13.55
C ARG A 384 17.22 15.78 -12.45
N TRP A 385 16.66 15.22 -11.38
CA TRP A 385 15.97 16.00 -10.33
C TRP A 385 16.77 16.10 -9.03
N PHE A 386 17.46 15.03 -8.64
CA PHE A 386 18.24 14.95 -7.43
C PHE A 386 19.38 13.95 -7.61
N GLY A 387 20.42 14.06 -6.76
CA GLY A 387 21.68 13.35 -6.91
C GLY A 387 21.67 11.92 -6.38
N GLN A 388 22.78 11.57 -5.73
CA GLN A 388 23.03 10.25 -5.14
C GLN A 388 23.94 10.31 -3.90
N ASP A 389 23.83 11.36 -3.09
CA ASP A 389 24.74 11.59 -1.95
C ASP A 389 24.76 10.44 -0.93
N LEU A 390 23.62 9.80 -0.67
CA LEU A 390 23.52 8.65 0.24
C LEU A 390 24.25 7.42 -0.30
N PHE A 391 24.24 7.20 -1.61
CA PHE A 391 25.05 6.12 -2.22
C PHE A 391 26.55 6.38 -2.05
N VAL A 392 26.99 7.61 -2.31
CA VAL A 392 28.40 8.01 -2.13
C VAL A 392 28.82 7.86 -0.66
N GLN A 393 27.95 8.24 0.28
CA GLN A 393 28.20 8.07 1.70
C GLN A 393 28.27 6.58 2.11
N ALA A 394 27.33 5.76 1.65
CA ALA A 394 27.30 4.33 1.95
C ALA A 394 28.54 3.61 1.42
N GLU A 395 28.99 3.93 0.20
CA GLU A 395 30.22 3.37 -0.37
C GLU A 395 31.43 3.63 0.53
N GLY A 396 31.54 4.84 1.08
CA GLY A 396 32.61 5.22 2.02
C GLY A 396 32.47 4.66 3.45
N THR A 397 31.34 4.05 3.82
CA THR A 397 31.05 3.65 5.21
C THR A 397 31.58 2.25 5.53
N THR A 398 32.90 2.08 5.64
CA THR A 398 33.59 0.76 5.71
C THR A 398 33.92 0.24 7.11
N ASP A 399 33.74 1.05 8.15
CA ASP A 399 34.08 0.68 9.53
C ASP A 399 33.10 -0.34 10.13
N ARG A 400 33.54 -1.60 10.21
CA ARG A 400 32.78 -2.75 10.74
C ARG A 400 32.48 -2.60 12.23
N GLU A 401 33.44 -2.15 13.03
CA GLU A 401 33.29 -2.05 14.49
C GLU A 401 32.29 -0.96 14.84
N ALA A 402 32.39 0.20 14.18
CA ALA A 402 31.41 1.28 14.31
C ALA A 402 30.00 0.80 13.92
N TYR A 403 29.87 0.05 12.82
CA TYR A 403 28.60 -0.54 12.41
C TYR A 403 28.04 -1.51 13.45
N GLU A 404 28.83 -2.46 13.96
CA GLU A 404 28.34 -3.46 14.92
C GLU A 404 27.85 -2.80 16.22
N LYS A 405 28.59 -1.79 16.69
CA LYS A 405 28.19 -0.97 17.84
C LYS A 405 26.91 -0.18 17.57
N ALA A 406 26.82 0.48 16.42
CA ALA A 406 25.64 1.24 16.03
C ALA A 406 24.41 0.33 15.90
N ARG A 407 24.56 -0.85 15.28
CA ARG A 407 23.50 -1.86 15.16
C ARG A 407 22.99 -2.33 16.51
N ALA A 408 23.90 -2.70 17.41
CA ALA A 408 23.53 -3.14 18.76
C ALA A 408 22.79 -2.03 19.53
N ASN A 409 23.26 -0.79 19.42
CA ASN A 409 22.61 0.36 20.05
C ASN A 409 21.24 0.67 19.46
N ALA A 410 21.14 0.83 18.15
CA ALA A 410 19.91 1.22 17.48
C ALA A 410 18.77 0.23 17.79
N VAL A 411 19.03 -1.08 17.68
CA VAL A 411 18.04 -2.13 17.96
C VAL A 411 17.67 -2.16 19.46
N ARG A 412 18.65 -2.05 20.36
CA ARG A 412 18.42 -2.02 21.81
C ARG A 412 17.57 -0.81 22.22
N ILE A 413 17.95 0.38 21.76
CA ILE A 413 17.27 1.64 22.12
C ILE A 413 15.85 1.64 21.57
N ALA A 414 15.66 1.32 20.28
CA ALA A 414 14.34 1.36 19.64
C ALA A 414 13.40 0.24 20.13
N GLY A 415 13.92 -0.95 20.40
CA GLY A 415 13.14 -2.10 20.87
C GLY A 415 12.97 -2.11 22.38
N VAL A 416 14.02 -2.57 23.07
CA VAL A 416 13.99 -2.87 24.50
C VAL A 416 13.76 -1.61 25.35
N GLU A 417 14.44 -0.52 25.02
CA GLU A 417 14.42 0.69 25.86
C GLU A 417 13.35 1.70 25.46
N THR A 418 12.74 1.53 24.29
CA THR A 418 11.63 2.36 23.81
C THR A 418 10.33 1.56 23.76
N ILE A 419 10.11 0.70 22.76
CA ILE A 419 8.80 0.04 22.59
C ILE A 419 8.47 -0.85 23.79
N ASP A 420 9.33 -1.79 24.14
CA ASP A 420 9.06 -2.75 25.22
C ASP A 420 8.90 -2.04 26.57
N LYS A 421 9.75 -1.05 26.84
CA LYS A 421 9.68 -0.21 28.04
C LYS A 421 8.35 0.55 28.12
N LEU A 422 7.93 1.21 27.03
CA LEU A 422 6.66 1.95 26.98
C LEU A 422 5.46 1.03 27.19
N LEU A 423 5.47 -0.16 26.57
CA LEU A 423 4.43 -1.18 26.76
C LEU A 423 4.39 -1.66 28.22
N ALA A 424 5.54 -2.00 28.79
CA ALA A 424 5.64 -2.57 30.14
C ALA A 424 5.33 -1.56 31.25
N ASP A 425 5.98 -0.39 31.24
CA ASP A 425 5.87 0.61 32.31
C ASP A 425 4.44 1.17 32.40
N ASN A 426 3.77 1.33 31.26
CA ASN A 426 2.39 1.81 31.20
C ASN A 426 1.34 0.68 31.23
N ARG A 427 1.80 -0.58 31.22
CA ARG A 427 0.99 -1.81 31.19
C ARG A 427 -0.02 -1.84 30.02
N VAL A 428 0.40 -1.37 28.85
CA VAL A 428 -0.42 -1.31 27.63
C VAL A 428 -0.02 -2.41 26.66
N ARG A 429 -0.95 -2.84 25.81
CA ARG A 429 -0.72 -3.90 24.83
C ARG A 429 -0.17 -3.37 23.50
N PHE A 430 -0.59 -2.17 23.12
CA PHE A 430 -0.20 -1.52 21.87
C PHE A 430 0.07 -0.04 22.10
N LEU A 431 0.88 0.55 21.23
CA LEU A 431 1.06 2.00 21.13
C LEU A 431 0.34 2.51 19.88
N VAL A 432 -0.36 3.63 20.00
CA VAL A 432 -1.03 4.31 18.89
C VAL A 432 -0.60 5.75 18.74
N ALA A 433 -0.50 6.19 17.49
CA ALA A 433 -0.11 7.53 17.08
C ALA A 433 -0.69 7.80 15.68
N PRO A 434 -0.80 9.04 15.21
CA PRO A 434 -0.92 9.28 13.77
C PRO A 434 0.22 8.62 13.02
N THR A 435 -0.04 8.05 11.85
CA THR A 435 1.04 7.49 11.00
C THR A 435 1.80 8.60 10.29
N ARG A 436 1.07 9.55 9.72
CA ARG A 436 1.58 10.74 9.03
C ARG A 436 0.49 11.82 9.00
N GLY A 437 0.87 13.07 8.76
CA GLY A 437 -0.09 14.11 8.36
C GLY A 437 -0.63 13.87 6.94
N PRO A 438 -1.54 14.72 6.44
CA PRO A 438 -2.05 14.62 5.07
C PRO A 438 -0.95 14.83 4.03
N ALA A 439 -1.22 14.40 2.80
CA ALA A 439 -0.30 14.51 1.68
C ALA A 439 0.18 15.96 1.41
N TRP A 440 1.46 16.12 1.07
CA TRP A 440 2.06 17.38 0.63
C TRP A 440 2.03 17.51 -0.91
N VAL A 441 2.37 18.69 -1.44
CA VAL A 441 2.51 18.91 -2.89
C VAL A 441 3.71 18.13 -3.41
N SER A 442 3.58 17.45 -4.56
CA SER A 442 4.75 16.86 -5.22
C SER A 442 5.58 17.94 -5.91
N ASP A 443 6.88 18.02 -5.59
CA ASP A 443 7.81 18.99 -6.17
C ASP A 443 9.15 18.31 -6.48
N LEU A 444 9.41 18.08 -7.77
CA LEU A 444 10.66 17.42 -8.22
C LEU A 444 11.88 18.34 -8.12
N VAL A 445 11.69 19.65 -7.97
CA VAL A 445 12.79 20.62 -7.90
C VAL A 445 13.24 20.79 -6.44
N ASN A 446 12.28 20.87 -5.52
CA ASN A 446 12.57 21.16 -4.11
C ASN A 446 12.48 19.93 -3.18
N GLY A 447 12.14 18.75 -3.70
CA GLY A 447 12.05 17.53 -2.91
C GLY A 447 10.78 17.45 -2.05
N ASP A 448 10.77 16.49 -1.12
CA ASP A 448 9.64 16.29 -0.23
C ASP A 448 9.49 17.36 0.86
N ASN A 449 8.25 17.65 1.25
CA ASN A 449 7.92 18.55 2.35
C ASN A 449 6.89 17.91 3.29
N PHE A 450 7.32 16.91 4.08
CA PHE A 450 6.44 15.98 4.79
C PHE A 450 5.78 16.49 6.10
N ASN A 451 5.50 17.78 6.25
CA ASN A 451 4.77 18.36 7.40
C ASN A 451 5.42 18.12 8.79
N GLY A 452 6.76 18.14 8.92
CA GLY A 452 7.46 18.11 10.21
C GLY A 452 7.67 16.71 10.81
N SER A 453 7.62 16.57 12.15
CA SER A 453 7.84 15.29 12.86
C SER A 453 6.52 14.70 13.36
N ILE A 454 5.71 14.15 12.45
CA ILE A 454 4.46 13.46 12.77
C ILE A 454 4.66 11.95 12.76
N GLY A 455 4.20 11.29 13.82
CA GLY A 455 4.09 9.85 13.94
C GLY A 455 5.24 9.17 14.68
N PHE A 456 5.02 7.89 14.99
CA PHE A 456 5.85 7.09 15.91
C PHE A 456 6.35 5.77 15.29
N GLY A 457 6.46 5.69 13.96
CA GLY A 457 6.79 4.43 13.27
C GLY A 457 8.26 4.02 13.34
N ALA A 458 9.19 4.99 13.46
CA ALA A 458 10.62 4.73 13.34
C ALA A 458 11.16 3.73 14.38
N PRO A 459 10.76 3.76 15.67
CA PRO A 459 11.18 2.72 16.61
C PRO A 459 10.80 1.29 16.15
N ALA A 460 9.61 1.10 15.57
CA ALA A 460 9.16 -0.22 15.12
C ALA A 460 9.92 -0.70 13.88
N ALA A 461 10.30 0.22 13.00
CA ALA A 461 11.16 -0.06 11.86
C ALA A 461 12.58 -0.47 12.32
N ILE A 462 13.22 0.34 13.17
CA ILE A 462 14.59 0.13 13.65
C ILE A 462 14.70 -1.18 14.47
N ALA A 463 13.72 -1.46 15.32
CA ALA A 463 13.70 -2.66 16.16
C ALA A 463 13.25 -3.93 15.40
N GLY A 464 12.64 -3.78 14.22
CA GLY A 464 12.05 -4.88 13.46
C GLY A 464 10.74 -5.43 14.04
N TYR A 465 9.90 -4.57 14.63
CA TYR A 465 8.65 -4.90 15.34
C TYR A 465 7.42 -4.64 14.46
N PRO A 466 6.26 -5.29 14.69
CA PRO A 466 5.10 -5.12 13.82
C PRO A 466 4.48 -3.73 13.94
N HIS A 467 4.15 -3.12 12.80
CA HIS A 467 3.52 -1.81 12.70
C HIS A 467 2.43 -1.82 11.63
N LEU A 468 1.19 -1.60 12.05
CA LEU A 468 0.03 -1.47 11.18
C LEU A 468 -0.36 0.01 11.08
N THR A 469 -0.70 0.47 9.88
CA THR A 469 -1.51 1.68 9.69
C THR A 469 -2.90 1.31 9.19
N VAL A 470 -3.93 1.94 9.76
CA VAL A 470 -5.32 1.84 9.31
C VAL A 470 -5.85 3.25 9.04
N PRO A 471 -6.59 3.50 7.94
CA PRO A 471 -7.17 4.81 7.70
C PRO A 471 -8.05 5.26 8.86
N MET A 472 -7.81 6.46 9.40
CA MET A 472 -8.54 7.02 10.53
C MET A 472 -9.45 8.19 10.15
N GLY A 473 -9.33 8.70 8.93
CA GLY A 473 -10.13 9.81 8.44
C GLY A 473 -9.37 10.59 7.38
N ALA A 474 -9.66 11.87 7.28
CA ALA A 474 -9.01 12.78 6.35
C ALA A 474 -8.95 14.20 6.90
N VAL A 475 -7.92 14.93 6.47
CA VAL A 475 -7.80 16.37 6.65
C VAL A 475 -7.97 17.02 5.28
N GLU A 476 -9.00 17.86 5.14
CA GLU A 476 -9.31 18.55 3.87
C GLU A 476 -9.40 17.60 2.65
N GLY A 477 -10.02 16.43 2.87
CA GLY A 477 -10.20 15.39 1.86
C GLY A 477 -8.94 14.55 1.55
N LEU A 478 -7.82 14.79 2.24
CA LEU A 478 -6.60 14.00 2.13
C LEU A 478 -6.53 12.96 3.26
N PRO A 479 -6.39 11.66 2.96
CA PRO A 479 -6.38 10.62 3.98
C PRO A 479 -5.27 10.78 5.01
N VAL A 480 -5.56 10.31 6.22
CA VAL A 480 -4.58 10.11 7.30
C VAL A 480 -4.83 8.77 7.99
N GLY A 481 -3.76 8.11 8.43
CA GLY A 481 -3.80 6.81 9.11
C GLY A 481 -3.47 6.90 10.60
N ILE A 482 -3.98 5.92 11.36
CA ILE A 482 -3.55 5.65 12.74
C ILE A 482 -2.61 4.45 12.74
N SER A 483 -1.47 4.62 13.39
CA SER A 483 -0.48 3.56 13.65
C SER A 483 -0.94 2.73 14.84
N ILE A 484 -0.79 1.40 14.75
CA ILE A 484 -0.89 0.46 15.85
C ILE A 484 0.41 -0.34 15.87
N ILE A 485 1.18 -0.21 16.94
CA ILE A 485 2.51 -0.81 17.11
C ILE A 485 2.45 -1.79 18.28
N GLY A 486 2.97 -3.00 18.08
CA GLY A 486 3.04 -4.05 19.09
C GLY A 486 4.47 -4.46 19.42
N ALA A 487 4.63 -5.37 20.38
CA ALA A 487 5.92 -5.97 20.69
C ALA A 487 6.39 -6.90 19.56
N LYS A 488 7.66 -7.32 19.62
CA LYS A 488 8.22 -8.26 18.64
C LYS A 488 7.37 -9.53 18.54
N TRP A 489 7.06 -9.94 17.30
CA TRP A 489 6.25 -11.14 17.00
C TRP A 489 4.77 -11.05 17.37
N ASP A 490 4.27 -9.90 17.82
CA ASP A 490 2.84 -9.68 18.05
C ASP A 490 2.04 -9.37 16.78
N ASP A 491 2.55 -9.73 15.61
CA ASP A 491 1.98 -9.44 14.30
C ASP A 491 0.48 -9.75 14.21
N HIS A 492 0.07 -10.94 14.66
CA HIS A 492 -1.34 -11.35 14.65
C HIS A 492 -2.20 -10.54 15.63
N ALA A 493 -1.65 -10.18 16.79
CA ALA A 493 -2.35 -9.37 17.77
C ALA A 493 -2.55 -7.93 17.28
N VAL A 494 -1.54 -7.35 16.62
CA VAL A 494 -1.64 -6.03 15.98
C VAL A 494 -2.71 -6.04 14.87
N LEU A 495 -2.75 -7.07 14.02
CA LEU A 495 -3.79 -7.22 13.01
C LEU A 495 -5.19 -7.36 13.63
N LYS A 496 -5.34 -8.10 14.73
CA LYS A 496 -6.61 -8.20 15.48
C LYS A 496 -7.07 -6.86 16.02
N ALA A 497 -6.17 -6.10 16.64
CA ALA A 497 -6.48 -4.75 17.14
C ALA A 497 -6.88 -3.81 16.00
N GLY A 498 -6.16 -3.85 14.89
CA GLY A 498 -6.49 -3.08 13.69
C GLY A 498 -7.85 -3.44 13.10
N ALA A 499 -8.19 -4.73 13.02
CA ALA A 499 -9.48 -5.18 12.50
C ALA A 499 -10.65 -4.76 13.41
N ALA A 500 -10.44 -4.78 14.73
CA ALA A 500 -11.43 -4.29 15.69
C ALA A 500 -11.62 -2.77 15.59
N TYR A 501 -10.53 -2.01 15.47
CA TYR A 501 -10.60 -0.56 15.21
C TYR A 501 -11.27 -0.24 13.87
N GLU A 502 -10.90 -0.92 12.78
CA GLU A 502 -11.47 -0.71 11.45
C GLU A 502 -13.00 -0.87 11.44
N ARG A 503 -13.54 -1.81 12.22
CA ARG A 503 -14.98 -1.99 12.41
C ARG A 503 -15.63 -0.90 13.26
N ALA A 504 -14.91 -0.40 14.26
CA ALA A 504 -15.42 0.62 15.18
C ALA A 504 -15.38 2.03 14.57
N ARG A 505 -14.50 2.26 13.59
CA ARG A 505 -14.27 3.57 12.95
C ARG A 505 -15.57 4.19 12.45
N SER A 506 -15.85 5.40 12.90
CA SER A 506 -16.99 6.21 12.50
C SER A 506 -16.67 7.14 11.31
N ALA A 507 -15.39 7.46 11.10
CA ALA A 507 -14.96 8.34 10.03
C ALA A 507 -15.27 7.79 8.62
N VAL A 508 -15.82 8.65 7.77
CA VAL A 508 -16.00 8.39 6.33
C VAL A 508 -14.67 8.63 5.63
N LEU A 509 -14.17 7.61 4.93
CA LEU A 509 -12.92 7.72 4.19
C LEU A 509 -13.14 8.43 2.84
N PRO A 510 -12.22 9.34 2.44
CA PRO A 510 -12.30 9.99 1.14
C PRO A 510 -12.16 8.95 0.03
N GLN A 511 -12.81 9.22 -1.11
CA GLN A 511 -12.69 8.39 -2.30
C GLN A 511 -11.68 9.02 -3.28
N PRO A 512 -10.91 8.21 -4.01
CA PRO A 512 -10.10 8.68 -5.13
C PRO A 512 -10.87 9.59 -6.08
N ARG A 513 -10.29 10.74 -6.41
CA ARG A 513 -10.88 11.73 -7.33
C ARG A 513 -10.17 11.77 -8.68
N PHE A 514 -8.89 11.42 -8.73
CA PHE A 514 -8.05 11.52 -9.94
C PHE A 514 -8.00 12.93 -10.55
N GLU A 515 -8.15 13.94 -9.69
CA GLU A 515 -8.14 15.36 -10.04
C GLU A 515 -7.15 16.10 -9.14
N ARG A 516 -6.80 17.35 -9.48
CA ARG A 516 -5.99 18.19 -8.58
C ARG A 516 -6.76 18.50 -7.30
N TRP A 517 -6.06 18.70 -6.19
CA TRP A 517 -6.67 19.06 -4.94
C TRP A 517 -7.44 20.38 -5.07
N SER A 518 -8.67 20.39 -4.58
CA SER A 518 -9.49 21.57 -4.40
C SER A 518 -10.12 21.54 -3.02
N PRO A 519 -10.26 22.70 -2.34
CA PRO A 519 -10.92 22.77 -1.05
C PRO A 519 -12.41 22.42 -1.21
N PRO A 520 -13.04 21.84 -0.19
CA PRO A 520 -14.49 21.67 -0.17
C PRO A 520 -15.18 23.02 -0.38
N LEU A 521 -16.16 23.09 -1.28
CA LEU A 521 -16.95 24.31 -1.49
C LEU A 521 -17.64 24.69 -0.18
N ARG A 522 -17.14 25.71 0.53
CA ARG A 522 -17.89 26.34 1.63
C ARG A 522 -19.04 27.14 0.99
N PRO A 523 -20.23 27.20 1.62
CA PRO A 523 -21.25 28.14 1.21
C PRO A 523 -20.62 29.53 1.15
N SER A 524 -20.73 30.21 0.01
CA SER A 524 -20.12 31.53 -0.18
C SER A 524 -20.63 32.45 0.93
N ALA A 525 -19.72 33.01 1.73
CA ALA A 525 -20.06 34.17 2.54
C ALA A 525 -20.60 35.25 1.58
N PRO A 526 -21.68 35.96 1.93
CA PRO A 526 -22.16 37.06 1.10
C PRO A 526 -20.97 38.00 0.85
N ARG A 527 -20.71 38.31 -0.41
CA ARG A 527 -19.72 39.33 -0.76
C ARG A 527 -20.13 40.59 -0.01
N ILE A 528 -19.19 41.22 0.69
CA ILE A 528 -19.42 42.54 1.28
C ILE A 528 -19.84 43.42 0.11
N ALA A 529 -21.09 43.90 0.14
CA ALA A 529 -21.54 44.90 -0.81
C ALA A 529 -20.79 46.20 -0.47
N ASP A 530 -20.18 46.81 -1.49
CA ASP A 530 -19.43 48.07 -1.40
C ASP A 530 -20.27 49.22 -0.80
#